data_AF-A0A8H5ATR9-F1
#
_entry.id   AF-A0A8H5ATR9-F1
#
_cell.length_a   1.000
_cell.length_b   1.000
_cell.length_c   1.000
_cell.angle_alpha   90.00
_cell.angle_beta   90.00
_cell.angle_gamma   90.00
#
_symmetry.space_group_name_H-M   'P 1'
#
loop_
_entity.id
_entity.type
_entity.pdbx_description
1 polymer ?
#
loop_
_entity_poly.entity_id
_entity_poly.type
_entity_poly.pdbx_seq_one_letter_code
_entity_poly.pdbx_strand_id
1 'polypeptide(L)'
;MTRSGYIWMYTLCTNADTISRLQPTSQRASFDVASDLADLHHSLACAIYSHNPEKQLKIIYKSHLYPRLFEARDLIYFLHILEISPTMFKALLLLLPAYALSAYALIHGVDSSSLVSTATYKKAKAEGFTKAVIRGYEEACGDGGRVDPNFVQTYKNARAAGYTNIDTYWFPCNGSGHKCKSYATQLAEISKTFNANKMKIGKIWVDIEKDSVCNNWNYGAAGNQAQAKEIIKALQNSGLKFGIYSSPGEWSAIFGSSHFVLDKSAPLWFATFNNVETLTLGAHFGGWTTAFGHQYTDVSASHQFDLNVFAS
;
A
#
# COMPACT_ATOMS: atom_id res chain seq x y z
N MET A 1 40.34 -29.40 9.51
CA MET A 1 39.96 -30.21 8.34
C MET A 1 41.21 -30.80 7.70
N THR A 2 41.23 -32.08 7.37
CA THR A 2 42.38 -32.76 6.77
C THR A 2 42.49 -32.45 5.27
N ARG A 3 43.72 -32.49 4.72
CA ARG A 3 44.04 -32.22 3.30
C ARG A 3 43.15 -32.99 2.30
N SER A 4 42.57 -34.13 2.69
CA SER A 4 41.68 -34.93 1.84
C SER A 4 40.30 -34.32 1.57
N GLY A 5 39.80 -33.43 2.45
CA GLY A 5 38.51 -32.75 2.23
C GLY A 5 38.58 -31.66 1.14
N TYR A 6 39.75 -31.04 0.96
CA TYR A 6 39.97 -29.97 -0.01
C TYR A 6 39.94 -30.45 -1.46
N ILE A 7 40.42 -31.68 -1.73
CA ILE A 7 40.49 -32.22 -3.09
C ILE A 7 39.11 -32.70 -3.58
N TRP A 8 38.27 -33.20 -2.68
CA TRP A 8 36.94 -33.71 -3.05
C TRP A 8 35.99 -32.60 -3.50
N MET A 9 36.02 -31.44 -2.82
CA MET A 9 35.12 -30.33 -3.12
C MET A 9 35.55 -29.50 -4.34
N TYR A 10 36.86 -29.36 -4.59
CA TYR A 10 37.38 -28.73 -5.81
C TYR A 10 37.00 -29.52 -7.08
N THR A 11 37.04 -30.86 -7.00
CA THR A 11 36.71 -31.75 -8.14
C THR A 11 35.22 -31.69 -8.52
N LEU A 12 34.33 -31.40 -7.56
CA LEU A 12 32.89 -31.24 -7.82
C LEU A 12 32.58 -29.92 -8.57
N CYS A 13 33.31 -28.84 -8.29
CA CYS A 13 33.05 -27.55 -8.93
C CYS A 13 33.68 -27.42 -10.34
N THR A 14 34.74 -28.17 -10.67
CA THR A 14 35.37 -28.13 -12.02
C THR A 14 34.60 -28.91 -13.09
N ASN A 15 33.67 -29.80 -12.71
CA ASN A 15 32.82 -30.54 -13.66
C ASN A 15 31.47 -29.84 -13.93
N ALA A 16 31.22 -28.69 -13.31
CA ALA A 16 29.94 -27.96 -13.41
C ALA A 16 29.85 -26.98 -14.60
N ASP A 17 30.88 -26.90 -15.45
CA ASP A 17 30.88 -26.06 -16.67
C ASP A 17 29.92 -26.58 -17.78
N THR A 18 29.03 -27.52 -17.46
CA THR A 18 28.04 -28.08 -18.40
C THR A 18 26.58 -27.68 -18.10
N ILE A 19 26.32 -26.70 -17.22
CA ILE A 19 24.95 -26.17 -17.01
C ILE A 19 24.80 -24.80 -17.68
N SER A 20 24.91 -24.79 -19.01
CA SER A 20 24.36 -23.73 -19.86
C SER A 20 23.06 -24.23 -20.48
N ARG A 21 21.93 -24.04 -19.80
CA ARG A 21 20.57 -23.97 -20.42
C ARG A 21 19.51 -23.70 -19.36
N LEU A 22 19.27 -22.42 -19.09
CA LEU A 22 17.93 -21.93 -18.73
C LEU A 22 17.55 -20.93 -19.82
N GLN A 23 16.96 -21.43 -20.90
CA GLN A 23 16.13 -20.59 -21.77
C GLN A 23 14.74 -20.53 -21.15
N PRO A 24 14.07 -19.36 -21.16
CA PRO A 24 12.71 -19.24 -20.66
C PRO A 24 11.75 -19.81 -21.72
N THR A 25 11.29 -21.04 -21.52
CA THR A 25 10.06 -21.53 -22.15
C THR A 25 8.93 -21.44 -21.14
N SER A 26 7.90 -20.68 -21.51
CA SER A 26 6.64 -20.49 -20.80
C SER A 26 5.86 -21.80 -20.72
N GLN A 27 6.20 -22.70 -19.81
CA GLN A 27 5.37 -23.83 -19.36
C GLN A 27 6.13 -24.66 -18.31
N ARG A 28 5.97 -24.32 -17.02
CA ARG A 28 6.02 -25.30 -15.92
C ARG A 28 5.24 -24.73 -14.74
N ALA A 29 4.09 -25.33 -14.48
CA ALA A 29 3.23 -25.05 -13.34
C ALA A 29 3.56 -26.07 -12.23
N SER A 30 4.61 -25.79 -11.46
CA SER A 30 4.84 -26.29 -10.09
C SER A 30 6.28 -25.96 -9.70
N PHE A 31 6.46 -25.08 -8.72
CA PHE A 31 7.75 -24.85 -8.08
C PHE A 31 7.98 -25.98 -7.05
N ASP A 32 9.05 -26.75 -7.21
CA ASP A 32 9.54 -27.63 -6.16
C ASP A 32 10.59 -26.88 -5.35
N VAL A 33 10.14 -26.31 -4.23
CA VAL A 33 10.95 -25.47 -3.35
C VAL A 33 12.20 -26.22 -2.85
N ALA A 34 12.16 -27.54 -2.73
CA ALA A 34 13.28 -28.32 -2.23
C ALA A 34 14.42 -28.46 -3.27
N SER A 35 14.10 -28.62 -4.56
CA SER A 35 15.12 -28.71 -5.61
C SER A 35 15.80 -27.36 -5.86
N ASP A 36 15.03 -26.28 -5.83
CA ASP A 36 15.55 -24.93 -6.06
C ASP A 36 16.44 -24.46 -4.91
N LEU A 37 16.16 -24.87 -3.67
CA LEU A 37 17.02 -24.63 -2.50
C LEU A 37 18.34 -25.39 -2.56
N ALA A 38 18.32 -26.65 -3.03
CA ALA A 38 19.53 -27.46 -3.17
C ALA A 38 20.48 -26.86 -4.23
N ASP A 39 19.94 -26.38 -5.35
CA ASP A 39 20.71 -25.75 -6.42
C ASP A 39 21.30 -24.39 -5.99
N LEU A 40 20.59 -23.63 -5.17
CA LEU A 40 21.07 -22.37 -4.62
C LEU A 40 22.21 -22.60 -3.61
N HIS A 41 22.06 -23.57 -2.72
CA HIS A 41 23.11 -23.94 -1.74
C HIS A 41 24.37 -24.46 -2.45
N HIS A 42 24.21 -25.27 -3.51
CA HIS A 42 25.32 -25.78 -4.30
C HIS A 42 26.06 -24.67 -5.06
N SER A 43 25.31 -23.73 -5.67
CA SER A 43 25.86 -22.57 -6.38
C SER A 43 26.62 -21.62 -5.45
N LEU A 44 26.11 -21.42 -4.23
CA LEU A 44 26.73 -20.59 -3.20
C LEU A 44 28.04 -21.21 -2.71
N ALA A 45 28.07 -22.53 -2.51
CA ALA A 45 29.27 -23.27 -2.16
C ALA A 45 30.35 -23.14 -3.25
N CYS A 46 30.03 -23.34 -4.53
CA CYS A 46 31.04 -23.21 -5.60
C CYS A 46 31.51 -21.75 -5.81
N ALA A 47 30.68 -20.74 -5.56
CA ALA A 47 31.09 -19.34 -5.68
C ALA A 47 32.08 -18.89 -4.59
N ILE A 48 31.88 -19.36 -3.35
CA ILE A 48 32.80 -19.12 -2.22
C ILE A 48 34.19 -19.70 -2.53
N TYR A 49 34.24 -20.89 -3.15
CA TYR A 49 35.50 -21.57 -3.46
C TYR A 49 36.20 -21.10 -4.75
N SER A 50 35.52 -20.35 -5.61
CA SER A 50 36.07 -19.95 -6.93
C SER A 50 37.07 -18.79 -6.91
N HIS A 51 37.24 -18.09 -5.78
CA HIS A 51 38.04 -16.84 -5.66
C HIS A 51 37.79 -15.81 -6.78
N ASN A 52 36.62 -15.87 -7.45
CA ASN A 52 36.27 -14.98 -8.54
C ASN A 52 35.25 -13.93 -8.06
N PRO A 53 35.66 -12.67 -7.87
CA PRO A 53 34.82 -11.63 -7.30
C PRO A 53 33.58 -11.27 -8.15
N GLU A 54 33.62 -11.46 -9.48
CA GLU A 54 32.44 -11.21 -10.33
C GLU A 54 31.33 -12.24 -10.14
N LYS A 55 31.68 -13.52 -9.88
CA LYS A 55 30.69 -14.58 -9.59
C LYS A 55 30.02 -14.34 -8.23
N GLN A 56 30.75 -13.81 -7.25
CA GLN A 56 30.20 -13.48 -5.93
C GLN A 56 29.19 -12.32 -6.01
N LEU A 57 29.47 -11.27 -6.78
CA LEU A 57 28.55 -10.14 -6.97
C LEU A 57 27.23 -10.53 -7.67
N LYS A 58 27.27 -11.43 -8.66
CA LYS A 58 26.04 -11.90 -9.35
C LYS A 58 25.09 -12.68 -8.45
N ILE A 59 25.60 -13.35 -7.42
CA ILE A 59 24.78 -14.11 -6.46
C ILE A 59 24.12 -13.18 -5.43
N ILE A 60 24.84 -12.15 -4.97
CA ILE A 60 24.27 -11.09 -4.10
C ILE A 60 23.10 -10.39 -4.82
N TYR A 61 23.22 -10.17 -6.14
CA TYR A 61 22.15 -9.56 -6.92
C TYR A 61 20.92 -10.49 -7.07
N LYS A 62 21.12 -11.82 -7.18
CA LYS A 62 20.02 -12.79 -7.23
C LYS A 62 19.31 -13.00 -5.89
N SER A 63 20.01 -12.88 -4.75
CA SER A 63 19.38 -13.02 -3.43
C SER A 63 18.49 -11.83 -3.05
N HIS A 64 18.70 -10.66 -3.64
CA HIS A 64 17.82 -9.49 -3.50
C HIS A 64 16.46 -9.63 -4.21
N LEU A 65 16.30 -10.61 -5.10
CA LEU A 65 15.03 -10.89 -5.80
C LEU A 65 14.09 -11.83 -5.01
N TYR A 66 14.54 -12.42 -3.89
CA TYR A 66 13.74 -13.35 -3.07
C TYR A 66 13.92 -13.08 -1.57
N PRO A 67 13.19 -12.09 -1.00
CA PRO A 67 13.44 -11.62 0.38
C PRO A 67 12.92 -12.54 1.49
N ARG A 68 12.27 -13.68 1.19
CA ARG A 68 11.60 -14.53 2.20
C ARG A 68 12.45 -15.65 2.82
N LEU A 69 13.76 -15.71 2.58
CA LEU A 69 14.55 -16.91 2.92
C LEU A 69 15.87 -16.67 3.67
N PHE A 70 16.02 -15.56 4.40
CA PHE A 70 17.17 -15.41 5.30
C PHE A 70 16.70 -15.18 6.73
N GLU A 71 16.72 -16.23 7.56
CA GLU A 71 16.70 -16.05 9.01
C GLU A 71 18.05 -15.48 9.47
N ALA A 72 18.05 -14.71 10.55
CA ALA A 72 19.25 -14.07 11.12
C ALA A 72 20.41 -15.05 11.42
N ARG A 73 20.11 -16.36 11.48
CA ARG A 73 21.08 -17.44 11.72
C ARG A 73 21.98 -17.71 10.52
N ASP A 74 21.49 -17.53 9.29
CA ASP A 74 22.25 -17.84 8.07
C ASP A 74 23.30 -16.76 7.75
N LEU A 75 23.07 -15.51 8.19
CA LEU A 75 24.04 -14.43 8.09
C LEU A 75 25.29 -14.66 8.97
N ILE A 76 25.13 -15.34 10.11
CA ILE A 76 26.22 -15.61 11.06
C ILE A 76 27.21 -16.62 10.48
N TYR A 77 26.72 -17.60 9.71
CA TYR A 77 27.57 -18.57 9.03
C TYR A 77 28.35 -17.94 7.86
N PHE A 78 27.76 -16.98 7.14
CA PHE A 78 28.45 -16.28 6.06
C PHE A 78 29.62 -15.42 6.54
N LEU A 79 29.50 -14.87 7.76
CA LEU A 79 30.54 -14.04 8.38
C LEU A 79 31.74 -14.84 8.92
N HIS A 80 31.60 -16.15 9.13
CA HIS A 80 32.70 -17.00 9.62
C HIS A 80 33.66 -17.48 8.50
N ILE A 81 33.28 -17.36 7.23
CA ILE A 81 34.05 -17.89 6.10
C ILE A 81 34.98 -16.84 5.47
N LEU A 82 34.70 -15.56 5.69
CA LEU A 82 35.59 -14.49 5.28
C LEU A 82 36.57 -14.22 6.44
N GLU A 83 37.88 -14.32 6.19
CA GLU A 83 38.94 -13.84 7.11
C GLU A 83 38.90 -12.30 7.18
N ILE A 84 37.78 -11.78 7.69
CA ILE A 84 37.59 -10.37 7.92
C ILE A 84 38.44 -10.03 9.13
N SER A 85 39.47 -9.22 8.93
CA SER A 85 40.29 -8.66 10.02
C SER A 85 39.38 -8.20 11.18
N PRO A 86 39.75 -8.44 12.45
CA PRO A 86 38.96 -8.02 13.61
C PRO A 86 38.65 -6.50 13.63
N THR A 87 39.39 -5.69 12.86
CA THR A 87 39.08 -4.27 12.62
C THR A 87 37.93 -4.04 11.64
N MET A 88 37.78 -4.84 10.57
CA MET A 88 36.64 -4.76 9.65
C MET A 88 35.37 -5.35 10.26
N PHE A 89 35.46 -6.35 11.15
CA PHE A 89 34.27 -6.91 11.83
C PHE A 89 33.58 -5.86 12.71
N LYS A 90 34.35 -4.99 13.38
CA LYS A 90 33.83 -3.85 14.14
C LYS A 90 33.21 -2.77 13.24
N ALA A 91 33.79 -2.50 12.07
CA ALA A 91 33.24 -1.55 11.10
C ALA A 91 31.93 -2.08 10.47
N LEU A 92 31.85 -3.38 10.19
CA LEU A 92 30.65 -4.02 9.62
C LEU A 92 29.51 -4.12 10.65
N LEU A 93 29.81 -4.40 11.93
CA LEU A 93 28.81 -4.35 13.02
C LEU A 93 28.28 -2.93 13.29
N LEU A 94 29.07 -1.89 13.01
CA LEU A 94 28.64 -0.49 13.12
C LEU A 94 27.80 -0.02 11.92
N LEU A 95 27.82 -0.73 10.79
CA LEU A 95 27.05 -0.42 9.58
C LEU A 95 25.74 -1.23 9.44
N LEU A 96 25.60 -2.34 10.17
CA LEU A 96 24.37 -3.15 10.18
C LEU A 96 23.10 -2.44 10.72
N PRO A 97 23.15 -1.48 11.67
CA PRO A 97 21.96 -0.73 12.07
C PRO A 97 21.48 0.29 11.02
N ALA A 98 22.32 0.66 10.05
CA ALA A 98 22.00 1.68 9.05
C ALA A 98 21.25 1.14 7.82
N TYR A 99 21.17 -0.19 7.66
CA TYR A 99 20.47 -0.86 6.55
C TYR A 99 19.26 -1.68 7.00
N ALA A 100 18.79 -1.50 8.25
CA ALA A 100 17.41 -1.80 8.56
C ALA A 100 16.55 -0.76 7.82
N LEU A 101 16.31 -0.99 6.53
CA LEU A 101 15.19 -0.42 5.81
C LEU A 101 14.00 -0.61 6.74
N SER A 102 13.49 0.50 7.28
CA SER A 102 12.24 0.52 8.02
C SER A 102 11.20 -0.06 7.07
N ALA A 103 10.95 -1.37 7.16
CA ALA A 103 9.73 -1.96 6.66
C ALA A 103 8.65 -1.30 7.49
N TYR A 104 8.12 -0.17 6.98
CA TYR A 104 7.01 0.52 7.60
C TYR A 104 5.92 -0.53 7.78
N ALA A 105 5.59 -0.82 9.04
CA ALA A 105 4.51 -1.75 9.34
C ALA A 105 3.24 -1.16 8.72
N LEU A 106 2.67 -1.84 7.74
CA LEU A 106 1.43 -1.40 7.13
C LEU A 106 0.32 -1.41 8.20
N ILE A 107 -0.46 -0.34 8.24
CA ILE A 107 -1.68 -0.28 9.04
C ILE A 107 -2.82 -0.84 8.18
N HIS A 108 -3.31 -2.02 8.53
CA HIS A 108 -4.50 -2.59 7.90
C HIS A 108 -5.75 -1.82 8.33
N GLY A 109 -6.57 -1.44 7.35
CA GLY A 109 -7.79 -0.70 7.56
C GLY A 109 -8.98 -1.27 6.81
N VAL A 110 -10.16 -0.95 7.32
CA VAL A 110 -11.43 -1.19 6.64
C VAL A 110 -12.07 0.14 6.27
N ASP A 111 -12.81 0.19 5.18
CA ASP A 111 -13.70 1.31 4.90
C ASP A 111 -15.14 0.87 4.61
N SER A 112 -16.12 1.75 4.82
CA SER A 112 -17.54 1.41 4.71
C SER A 112 -18.43 2.60 4.40
N SER A 113 -19.46 2.38 3.58
CA SER A 113 -20.55 3.31 3.28
C SER A 113 -21.87 2.99 4.02
N SER A 114 -22.04 1.73 4.45
CA SER A 114 -23.25 1.25 5.12
C SER A 114 -23.18 1.34 6.65
N LEU A 115 -24.32 1.07 7.33
CA LEU A 115 -24.34 0.86 8.77
C LEU A 115 -23.60 -0.44 9.14
N VAL A 116 -22.49 -0.32 9.86
CA VAL A 116 -21.72 -1.48 10.32
C VAL A 116 -21.87 -1.69 11.83
N SER A 117 -22.13 -2.93 12.23
CA SER A 117 -22.34 -3.28 13.64
C SER A 117 -21.04 -3.27 14.47
N THR A 118 -21.15 -3.08 15.78
CA THR A 118 -20.00 -3.22 16.71
C THR A 118 -19.39 -4.62 16.66
N ALA A 119 -20.20 -5.67 16.46
CA ALA A 119 -19.71 -7.04 16.38
C ALA A 119 -18.84 -7.25 15.12
N THR A 120 -19.27 -6.70 13.97
CA THR A 120 -18.49 -6.73 12.73
C THR A 120 -17.15 -6.04 12.91
N TYR A 121 -17.12 -4.84 13.49
CA TYR A 121 -15.86 -4.14 13.78
C TYR A 121 -14.97 -4.91 14.77
N LYS A 122 -15.53 -5.53 15.81
CA LYS A 122 -14.73 -6.36 16.74
C LYS A 122 -14.07 -7.53 16.02
N LYS A 123 -14.79 -8.16 15.09
CA LYS A 123 -14.24 -9.24 14.26
C LYS A 123 -13.09 -8.74 13.37
N ALA A 124 -13.32 -7.68 12.59
CA ALA A 124 -12.27 -7.10 11.74
C ALA A 124 -11.03 -6.68 12.54
N LYS A 125 -11.23 -6.09 13.74
CA LYS A 125 -10.12 -5.74 14.62
C LYS A 125 -9.34 -6.97 15.11
N ALA A 126 -10.02 -8.06 15.45
CA ALA A 126 -9.38 -9.31 15.84
C ALA A 126 -8.60 -9.96 14.68
N GLU A 127 -8.97 -9.66 13.44
CA GLU A 127 -8.28 -10.07 12.20
C GLU A 127 -7.11 -9.13 11.85
N GLY A 128 -6.86 -8.08 12.63
CA GLY A 128 -5.71 -7.17 12.46
C GLY A 128 -6.04 -5.82 11.80
N PHE A 129 -7.29 -5.58 11.37
CA PHE A 129 -7.70 -4.29 10.82
C PHE A 129 -7.87 -3.26 11.94
N THR A 130 -6.89 -2.38 12.12
CA THR A 130 -6.83 -1.45 13.26
C THR A 130 -7.19 -0.01 12.91
N LYS A 131 -7.39 0.29 11.62
CA LYS A 131 -7.90 1.57 11.12
C LYS A 131 -9.29 1.41 10.52
N ALA A 132 -10.12 2.45 10.64
CA ALA A 132 -11.40 2.53 9.94
C ALA A 132 -11.50 3.84 9.15
N VAL A 133 -12.04 3.79 7.93
CA VAL A 133 -12.43 4.98 7.15
C VAL A 133 -13.94 4.90 6.88
N ILE A 134 -14.72 5.83 7.40
CA ILE A 134 -16.19 5.73 7.34
C ILE A 134 -16.74 6.81 6.41
N ARG A 135 -17.68 6.50 5.52
CA ARG A 135 -18.35 7.54 4.71
C ARG A 135 -19.02 8.53 5.64
N GLY A 136 -18.55 9.76 5.63
CA GLY A 136 -19.08 10.82 6.48
C GLY A 136 -20.07 11.71 5.75
N TYR A 137 -19.96 11.77 4.43
CA TYR A 137 -20.79 12.60 3.58
C TYR A 137 -20.92 11.93 2.23
N GLU A 138 -22.15 11.88 1.72
CA GLU A 138 -22.50 11.24 0.46
C GLU A 138 -23.05 12.27 -0.53
N GLU A 139 -22.97 11.96 -1.81
CA GLU A 139 -23.35 12.88 -2.89
C GLU A 139 -24.82 13.30 -2.80
N ALA A 140 -25.72 12.37 -2.40
CA ALA A 140 -27.16 12.60 -2.21
C ALA A 140 -27.70 13.71 -3.11
N CYS A 141 -27.54 13.56 -4.42
CA CYS A 141 -27.64 14.65 -5.37
C CYS A 141 -29.06 15.24 -5.53
N GLY A 142 -30.09 14.54 -5.04
CA GLY A 142 -31.43 15.10 -4.84
C GLY A 142 -31.50 16.15 -3.72
N ASP A 143 -30.64 16.04 -2.71
CA ASP A 143 -30.54 16.93 -1.54
C ASP A 143 -29.36 17.93 -1.67
N GLY A 144 -28.59 17.81 -2.75
CA GLY A 144 -27.39 18.59 -3.01
C GLY A 144 -26.18 18.21 -2.14
N GLY A 145 -26.13 16.95 -1.68
CA GLY A 145 -25.13 16.46 -0.73
C GLY A 145 -25.67 16.42 0.70
N ARG A 146 -25.30 15.38 1.45
CA ARG A 146 -25.64 15.31 2.88
C ARG A 146 -24.65 14.48 3.69
N VAL A 147 -24.65 14.71 5.00
CA VAL A 147 -23.99 13.81 5.96
C VAL A 147 -24.63 12.43 5.83
N ASP A 148 -23.80 11.40 5.66
CA ASP A 148 -24.30 10.03 5.51
C ASP A 148 -25.12 9.64 6.75
N PRO A 149 -26.36 9.14 6.59
CA PRO A 149 -27.25 8.83 7.72
C PRO A 149 -26.71 7.74 8.64
N ASN A 150 -25.82 6.87 8.15
CA ASN A 150 -25.18 5.81 8.92
C ASN A 150 -23.93 6.30 9.67
N PHE A 151 -23.35 7.44 9.28
CA PHE A 151 -22.01 7.87 9.71
C PHE A 151 -21.82 7.87 11.22
N VAL A 152 -22.69 8.57 11.94
CA VAL A 152 -22.56 8.76 13.40
C VAL A 152 -22.67 7.41 14.13
N GLN A 153 -23.60 6.55 13.71
CA GLN A 153 -23.80 5.27 14.36
C GLN A 153 -22.65 4.30 14.04
N THR A 154 -22.20 4.25 12.78
CA THR A 154 -21.04 3.45 12.37
C THR A 154 -19.77 3.90 13.12
N TYR A 155 -19.55 5.21 13.28
CA TYR A 155 -18.44 5.73 14.10
C TYR A 155 -18.55 5.28 15.57
N LYS A 156 -19.73 5.40 16.19
CA LYS A 156 -19.94 4.95 17.58
C LYS A 156 -19.67 3.46 17.73
N ASN A 157 -20.09 2.65 16.75
CA ASN A 157 -19.86 1.21 16.73
C ASN A 157 -18.37 0.87 16.59
N ALA A 158 -17.64 1.56 15.71
CA ALA A 158 -16.18 1.41 15.59
C ALA A 158 -15.46 1.78 16.90
N ARG A 159 -15.84 2.90 17.54
CA ARG A 159 -15.30 3.29 18.85
C ARG A 159 -15.60 2.25 19.93
N ALA A 160 -16.81 1.69 19.97
CA ALA A 160 -17.20 0.65 20.92
C ALA A 160 -16.48 -0.68 20.68
N ALA A 161 -16.06 -0.96 19.44
CA ALA A 161 -15.15 -2.06 19.10
C ALA A 161 -13.67 -1.76 19.43
N GLY A 162 -13.37 -0.53 19.87
CA GLY A 162 -12.05 -0.10 20.31
C GLY A 162 -11.16 0.48 19.20
N TYR A 163 -11.71 0.90 18.06
CA TYR A 163 -10.94 1.63 17.06
C TYR A 163 -10.58 3.02 17.59
N THR A 164 -9.31 3.40 17.46
CA THR A 164 -8.81 4.72 17.83
C THR A 164 -8.33 5.53 16.62
N ASN A 165 -7.84 4.84 15.58
CA ASN A 165 -7.46 5.42 14.29
C ASN A 165 -8.67 5.38 13.34
N ILE A 166 -9.42 6.48 13.30
CA ILE A 166 -10.62 6.60 12.46
C ILE A 166 -10.50 7.85 11.59
N ASP A 167 -10.55 7.63 10.28
CA ASP A 167 -10.71 8.66 9.27
C ASP A 167 -12.14 8.63 8.74
N THR A 168 -12.46 9.59 7.89
CA THR A 168 -13.73 9.61 7.14
C THR A 168 -13.45 9.95 5.69
N TYR A 169 -14.35 9.57 4.79
CA TYR A 169 -14.33 10.08 3.43
C TYR A 169 -15.58 10.91 3.12
N TRP A 170 -15.37 11.86 2.22
CA TRP A 170 -16.38 12.75 1.69
C TRP A 170 -16.52 12.46 0.21
N PHE A 171 -17.68 11.94 -0.17
CA PHE A 171 -18.07 11.81 -1.57
C PHE A 171 -18.87 13.08 -1.95
N PRO A 172 -18.22 14.07 -2.57
CA PRO A 172 -18.82 15.38 -2.80
C PRO A 172 -19.96 15.31 -3.79
N CYS A 173 -21.08 15.96 -3.47
CA CYS A 173 -22.03 16.33 -4.51
C CYS A 173 -21.35 17.36 -5.41
N ASN A 174 -21.05 16.99 -6.65
CA ASN A 174 -20.63 17.88 -7.72
C ASN A 174 -21.31 17.50 -9.06
N GLY A 175 -22.49 16.88 -9.00
CA GLY A 175 -23.26 16.46 -10.17
C GLY A 175 -23.58 17.63 -11.10
N SER A 176 -23.12 17.57 -12.36
CA SER A 176 -23.41 18.59 -13.39
C SER A 176 -24.90 18.74 -13.70
N GLY A 177 -25.68 17.68 -13.45
CA GLY A 177 -27.13 17.64 -13.60
C GLY A 177 -27.92 17.96 -12.33
N HIS A 178 -27.26 18.28 -11.21
CA HIS A 178 -27.89 18.39 -9.91
C HIS A 178 -27.55 19.71 -9.21
N LYS A 179 -28.45 20.18 -8.34
CA LYS A 179 -28.23 21.39 -7.53
C LYS A 179 -27.46 21.02 -6.26
N CYS A 180 -26.15 20.85 -6.40
CA CYS A 180 -25.28 20.60 -5.26
C CYS A 180 -25.09 21.85 -4.39
N LYS A 181 -25.03 21.67 -3.07
CA LYS A 181 -24.60 22.72 -2.14
C LYS A 181 -23.14 23.06 -2.42
N SER A 182 -22.72 24.27 -2.04
CA SER A 182 -21.31 24.65 -2.13
C SER A 182 -20.42 23.67 -1.36
N TYR A 183 -19.21 23.40 -1.84
CA TYR A 183 -18.24 22.55 -1.15
C TYR A 183 -17.96 22.99 0.29
N ALA A 184 -17.91 24.31 0.53
CA ALA A 184 -17.78 24.87 1.87
C ALA A 184 -18.95 24.51 2.77
N THR A 185 -20.18 24.50 2.24
CA THR A 185 -21.38 24.07 2.98
C THR A 185 -21.31 22.57 3.31
N GLN A 186 -20.95 21.72 2.34
CA GLN A 186 -20.82 20.28 2.56
C GLN A 186 -19.78 19.97 3.67
N LEU A 187 -18.62 20.62 3.61
CA LEU A 187 -17.56 20.50 4.61
C LEU A 187 -17.96 21.07 5.98
N ALA A 188 -18.74 22.15 6.02
CA ALA A 188 -19.25 22.71 7.26
C ALA A 188 -20.27 21.77 7.93
N GLU A 189 -21.13 21.11 7.16
CA GLU A 189 -22.13 20.15 7.65
C GLU A 189 -21.46 18.92 8.29
N ILE A 190 -20.47 18.33 7.61
CA ILE A 190 -19.73 17.19 8.17
C ILE A 190 -18.91 17.61 9.40
N SER A 191 -18.26 18.78 9.39
CA SER A 191 -17.53 19.32 10.55
C SER A 191 -18.44 19.58 11.75
N LYS A 192 -19.64 20.12 11.52
CA LYS A 192 -20.65 20.32 12.55
C LYS A 192 -21.09 18.98 13.15
N THR A 193 -21.20 17.94 12.34
CA THR A 193 -21.48 16.57 12.81
C THR A 193 -20.38 16.04 13.73
N PHE A 194 -19.11 16.24 13.38
CA PHE A 194 -17.98 15.86 14.25
C PHE A 194 -18.10 16.53 15.61
N ASN A 195 -18.29 17.85 15.62
CA ASN A 195 -18.36 18.65 16.85
C ASN A 195 -19.56 18.25 17.72
N ALA A 196 -20.75 18.15 17.13
CA ALA A 196 -21.97 17.78 17.83
C ALA A 196 -21.89 16.40 18.50
N ASN A 197 -21.14 15.47 17.89
CA ASN A 197 -20.98 14.10 18.39
C ASN A 197 -19.63 13.83 19.08
N LYS A 198 -18.81 14.87 19.32
CA LYS A 198 -17.48 14.78 19.94
C LYS A 198 -16.58 13.73 19.25
N MET A 199 -16.65 13.68 17.93
CA MET A 199 -15.93 12.69 17.11
C MET A 199 -14.47 13.11 16.97
N LYS A 200 -13.56 12.13 17.10
CA LYS A 200 -12.12 12.29 16.88
C LYS A 200 -11.79 11.67 15.54
N ILE A 201 -11.88 12.48 14.48
CA ILE A 201 -11.56 12.09 13.11
C ILE A 201 -10.13 12.54 12.79
N GLY A 202 -9.33 11.65 12.20
CA GLY A 202 -7.95 11.94 11.83
C GLY A 202 -7.86 12.78 10.56
N LYS A 203 -8.28 12.19 9.43
CA LYS A 203 -8.25 12.79 8.10
C LYS A 203 -9.61 12.66 7.41
N ILE A 204 -9.93 13.63 6.55
CA ILE A 204 -11.00 13.53 5.56
C ILE A 204 -10.40 13.18 4.19
N TRP A 205 -10.83 12.08 3.60
CA TRP A 205 -10.44 11.69 2.24
C TRP A 205 -11.50 12.22 1.28
N VAL A 206 -11.11 13.08 0.34
CA VAL A 206 -12.04 13.44 -0.74
C VAL A 206 -12.06 12.32 -1.77
N ASP A 207 -13.24 11.80 -2.00
CA ASP A 207 -13.50 10.72 -2.94
C ASP A 207 -13.66 11.31 -4.34
N ILE A 208 -12.69 11.03 -5.22
CA ILE A 208 -12.68 11.47 -6.61
C ILE A 208 -12.83 10.24 -7.50
N GLU A 209 -14.09 9.88 -7.71
CA GLU A 209 -14.52 8.80 -8.61
C GLU A 209 -15.83 9.16 -9.31
N LYS A 210 -16.10 8.49 -10.44
CA LYS A 210 -17.37 8.64 -11.16
C LYS A 210 -18.48 7.81 -10.51
N ASP A 211 -19.63 8.44 -10.38
CA ASP A 211 -20.92 7.83 -10.09
C ASP A 211 -21.93 8.21 -11.18
N SER A 212 -22.57 7.17 -11.72
CA SER A 212 -23.61 7.31 -12.73
C SER A 212 -24.95 7.79 -12.16
N VAL A 213 -25.22 7.59 -10.86
CA VAL A 213 -26.50 7.97 -10.24
C VAL A 213 -26.59 9.48 -10.10
N CYS A 214 -25.52 10.12 -9.63
CA CYS A 214 -25.44 11.56 -9.49
C CYS A 214 -24.79 12.28 -10.67
N ASN A 215 -24.37 11.54 -11.70
CA ASN A 215 -23.74 12.05 -12.92
C ASN A 215 -22.67 13.11 -12.60
N ASN A 216 -21.84 12.77 -11.61
CA ASN A 216 -20.72 13.59 -11.18
C ASN A 216 -19.63 13.63 -12.25
N TRP A 217 -18.75 14.62 -12.17
CA TRP A 217 -17.62 14.77 -13.10
C TRP A 217 -18.02 14.76 -14.60
N ASN A 218 -19.21 15.27 -14.92
CA ASN A 218 -19.72 15.35 -16.28
C ASN A 218 -19.66 16.80 -16.83
N TYR A 219 -18.50 17.44 -16.67
CA TYR A 219 -18.23 18.81 -17.18
C TYR A 219 -17.19 18.82 -18.33
N GLY A 220 -16.80 17.65 -18.83
CA GLY A 220 -15.62 17.49 -19.66
C GLY A 220 -14.31 17.73 -18.89
N ALA A 221 -13.17 17.35 -19.49
CA ALA A 221 -11.88 17.36 -18.80
C ALA A 221 -11.53 18.72 -18.14
N ALA A 222 -11.63 19.82 -18.89
CA ALA A 222 -11.33 21.16 -18.37
C ALA A 222 -12.28 21.60 -17.24
N GLY A 223 -13.57 21.30 -17.38
CA GLY A 223 -14.57 21.60 -16.35
C GLY A 223 -14.37 20.78 -15.08
N ASN A 224 -14.05 19.49 -15.22
CA ASN A 224 -13.74 18.59 -14.11
C ASN A 224 -12.50 19.06 -13.35
N GLN A 225 -11.44 19.46 -14.07
CA GLN A 225 -10.23 20.02 -13.45
C GLN A 225 -10.55 21.31 -12.67
N ALA A 226 -11.45 22.17 -13.17
CA ALA A 226 -11.88 23.36 -12.46
C ALA A 226 -12.67 23.01 -11.18
N GLN A 227 -13.60 22.05 -11.25
CA GLN A 227 -14.35 21.57 -10.08
C GLN A 227 -13.43 20.98 -9.01
N ALA A 228 -12.46 20.15 -9.41
CA ALA A 228 -11.49 19.58 -8.49
C ALA A 228 -10.65 20.64 -7.78
N LYS A 229 -10.24 21.71 -8.48
CA LYS A 229 -9.53 22.84 -7.86
C LYS A 229 -10.38 23.56 -6.82
N GLU A 230 -11.66 23.77 -7.08
CA GLU A 230 -12.58 24.38 -6.10
C GLU A 230 -12.81 23.47 -4.88
N ILE A 231 -12.86 22.15 -5.07
CA ILE A 231 -12.90 21.16 -3.98
C ILE A 231 -11.66 21.28 -3.09
N ILE A 232 -10.45 21.27 -3.67
CA ILE A 232 -9.20 21.39 -2.90
C ILE A 232 -9.13 22.73 -2.17
N LYS A 233 -9.50 23.82 -2.83
CA LYS A 233 -9.57 25.14 -2.21
C LYS A 233 -10.53 25.16 -1.00
N ALA A 234 -11.69 24.51 -1.12
CA ALA A 234 -12.63 24.39 -0.02
C ALA A 234 -12.06 23.55 1.15
N LEU A 235 -11.38 22.45 0.86
CA LEU A 235 -10.68 21.64 1.89
C LEU A 235 -9.61 22.43 2.61
N GLN A 236 -8.74 23.13 1.88
CA GLN A 236 -7.71 24.00 2.45
C GLN A 236 -8.31 25.08 3.35
N ASN A 237 -9.40 25.72 2.92
CA ASN A 237 -10.10 26.75 3.70
C ASN A 237 -10.85 26.19 4.91
N SER A 238 -11.20 24.90 4.92
CA SER A 238 -11.92 24.29 6.05
C SER A 238 -11.07 24.07 7.29
N GLY A 239 -9.74 24.05 7.14
CA GLY A 239 -8.80 23.70 8.22
C GLY A 239 -8.78 22.21 8.59
N LEU A 240 -9.57 21.36 7.93
CA LEU A 240 -9.52 19.91 8.12
C LEU A 240 -8.23 19.33 7.50
N LYS A 241 -7.64 18.34 8.18
CA LYS A 241 -6.59 17.52 7.55
C LYS A 241 -7.22 16.66 6.47
N PHE A 242 -6.72 16.75 5.24
CA PHE A 242 -7.30 16.01 4.12
C PHE A 242 -6.27 15.15 3.37
N GLY A 243 -6.81 14.24 2.56
CA GLY A 243 -6.11 13.48 1.54
C GLY A 243 -7.04 13.22 0.37
N ILE A 244 -6.53 12.63 -0.70
CA ILE A 244 -7.29 12.35 -1.93
C ILE A 244 -7.41 10.84 -2.10
N TYR A 245 -8.63 10.38 -2.35
CA TYR A 245 -8.90 9.03 -2.81
C TYR A 245 -9.27 9.04 -4.30
N SER A 246 -8.68 8.12 -5.07
CA SER A 246 -9.01 7.88 -6.47
C SER A 246 -8.29 6.64 -7.00
N SER A 247 -8.55 6.25 -8.26
CA SER A 247 -7.75 5.25 -8.98
C SER A 247 -7.04 5.88 -10.18
N PRO A 248 -5.95 5.28 -10.71
CA PRO A 248 -5.32 5.77 -11.94
C PRO A 248 -6.28 5.85 -13.13
N GLY A 249 -7.23 4.91 -13.21
CA GLY A 249 -8.26 4.85 -14.24
C GLY A 249 -9.28 5.98 -14.10
N GLU A 250 -9.84 6.15 -12.91
CA GLU A 250 -10.77 7.25 -12.59
C GLU A 250 -10.12 8.61 -12.85
N TRP A 251 -8.89 8.80 -12.38
CA TRP A 251 -8.16 10.06 -12.58
C TRP A 251 -8.05 10.44 -14.05
N SER A 252 -7.64 9.48 -14.89
CA SER A 252 -7.49 9.70 -16.33
C SER A 252 -8.84 9.94 -16.99
N ALA A 253 -9.88 9.20 -16.60
CA ALA A 253 -11.22 9.29 -17.16
C ALA A 253 -11.95 10.59 -16.76
N ILE A 254 -11.67 11.13 -15.57
CA ILE A 254 -12.26 12.37 -15.05
C ILE A 254 -11.52 13.58 -15.62
N PHE A 255 -10.19 13.60 -15.53
CA PHE A 255 -9.39 14.78 -15.87
C PHE A 255 -8.85 14.79 -17.30
N GLY A 256 -9.09 13.73 -18.07
CA GLY A 256 -8.58 13.58 -19.44
C GLY A 256 -7.08 13.32 -19.52
N SER A 257 -6.39 13.14 -18.40
CA SER A 257 -4.95 12.86 -18.33
C SER A 257 -4.56 12.29 -16.98
N SER A 258 -3.74 11.23 -16.99
CA SER A 258 -3.08 10.71 -15.78
C SER A 258 -2.09 11.70 -15.17
N HIS A 259 -1.61 12.66 -15.95
CA HIS A 259 -0.59 13.64 -15.55
C HIS A 259 -1.16 14.94 -14.99
N PHE A 260 -2.49 15.11 -14.96
CA PHE A 260 -3.09 16.29 -14.34
C PHE A 260 -2.74 16.32 -12.85
N VAL A 261 -1.95 17.30 -12.42
CA VAL A 261 -1.56 17.49 -11.01
C VAL A 261 -2.56 18.41 -10.34
N LEU A 262 -3.37 17.84 -9.46
CA LEU A 262 -4.33 18.60 -8.66
C LEU A 262 -3.65 19.16 -7.40
N ASP A 263 -3.15 18.27 -6.55
CA ASP A 263 -2.37 18.61 -5.35
C ASP A 263 -1.52 17.40 -4.93
N LYS A 264 -0.32 17.26 -5.52
CA LYS A 264 0.59 16.15 -5.19
C LYS A 264 1.12 16.17 -3.75
N SER A 265 0.91 17.26 -3.01
CA SER A 265 1.32 17.36 -1.61
C SER A 265 0.30 16.73 -0.66
N ALA A 266 -0.96 16.59 -1.10
CA ALA A 266 -1.97 15.85 -0.38
C ALA A 266 -1.62 14.34 -0.35
N PRO A 267 -1.80 13.65 0.79
CA PRO A 267 -1.65 12.20 0.84
C PRO A 267 -2.61 11.50 -0.13
N LEU A 268 -2.11 10.51 -0.86
CA LEU A 268 -2.91 9.69 -1.77
C LEU A 268 -3.35 8.38 -1.09
N TRP A 269 -4.65 8.07 -1.18
CA TRP A 269 -5.20 6.74 -0.93
C TRP A 269 -5.72 6.20 -2.27
N PHE A 270 -5.02 5.25 -2.89
CA PHE A 270 -5.38 4.80 -4.24
C PHE A 270 -6.11 3.46 -4.25
N ALA A 271 -6.89 3.18 -5.30
CA ALA A 271 -7.55 1.88 -5.51
C ALA A 271 -7.02 1.16 -6.75
N THR A 272 -6.82 -0.17 -6.66
CA THR A 272 -6.50 -1.05 -7.82
C THR A 272 -7.08 -2.47 -7.75
N PHE A 273 -7.76 -2.85 -6.67
CA PHE A 273 -8.47 -4.15 -6.52
C PHE A 273 -7.70 -5.41 -6.96
N ASN A 274 -6.40 -5.43 -6.68
CA ASN A 274 -5.48 -6.48 -7.12
C ASN A 274 -5.15 -7.50 -6.02
N ASN A 275 -5.75 -7.38 -4.84
CA ASN A 275 -5.46 -8.20 -3.66
C ASN A 275 -3.99 -8.16 -3.19
N VAL A 276 -3.24 -7.12 -3.56
CA VAL A 276 -1.85 -6.94 -3.14
C VAL A 276 -1.76 -5.85 -2.09
N GLU A 277 -1.40 -6.20 -0.87
CA GLU A 277 -1.22 -5.27 0.25
C GLU A 277 0.10 -4.49 0.12
N THR A 278 0.08 -3.34 -0.58
CA THR A 278 1.27 -2.52 -0.79
C THR A 278 0.94 -1.03 -0.88
N LEU A 279 1.92 -0.17 -0.62
CA LEU A 279 1.81 1.27 -0.91
C LEU A 279 2.50 1.65 -2.23
N THR A 280 2.97 0.65 -2.98
CA THR A 280 3.66 0.85 -4.26
C THR A 280 2.64 1.18 -5.33
N LEU A 281 2.78 2.35 -5.95
CA LEU A 281 1.99 2.74 -7.11
C LEU A 281 2.53 2.04 -8.35
N GLY A 282 1.83 1.02 -8.85
CA GLY A 282 2.19 0.38 -10.12
C GLY A 282 2.09 1.33 -11.31
N ALA A 283 1.14 2.27 -11.27
CA ALA A 283 0.99 3.34 -12.25
C ALA A 283 0.96 4.70 -11.52
N HIS A 284 1.91 5.57 -11.86
CA HIS A 284 1.94 6.92 -11.32
C HIS A 284 0.87 7.80 -11.99
N PHE A 285 0.17 8.61 -11.20
CA PHE A 285 -0.81 9.57 -11.67
C PHE A 285 -0.88 10.76 -10.73
N GLY A 286 -1.48 11.87 -11.16
CA GLY A 286 -1.72 13.03 -10.29
C GLY A 286 -0.46 13.75 -9.77
N GLY A 287 0.72 13.36 -10.26
CA GLY A 287 2.01 13.81 -9.73
C GLY A 287 2.53 13.03 -8.52
N TRP A 288 1.82 11.99 -8.06
CA TRP A 288 2.27 11.12 -6.98
C TRP A 288 3.24 10.05 -7.48
N THR A 289 4.32 9.86 -6.72
CA THR A 289 5.27 8.75 -6.86
C THR A 289 5.21 7.80 -5.67
N THR A 290 4.48 8.16 -4.62
CA THR A 290 4.27 7.38 -3.40
C THR A 290 2.84 7.53 -2.93
N ALA A 291 2.26 6.48 -2.36
CA ALA A 291 0.95 6.52 -1.75
C ALA A 291 1.04 6.49 -0.22
N PHE A 292 0.00 7.05 0.41
CA PHE A 292 -0.22 6.94 1.86
C PHE A 292 -1.15 5.77 2.20
N GLY A 293 -2.08 5.42 1.31
CA GLY A 293 -2.98 4.28 1.47
C GLY A 293 -3.26 3.57 0.15
N HIS A 294 -3.68 2.32 0.24
CA HIS A 294 -4.09 1.50 -0.89
C HIS A 294 -5.33 0.68 -0.52
N GLN A 295 -6.42 0.86 -1.27
CA GLN A 295 -7.57 -0.03 -1.28
C GLN A 295 -7.28 -1.18 -2.26
N TYR A 296 -7.03 -2.36 -1.71
CA TYR A 296 -6.57 -3.51 -2.48
C TYR A 296 -7.70 -4.48 -2.84
N THR A 297 -8.90 -4.33 -2.25
CA THR A 297 -10.14 -5.02 -2.62
C THR A 297 -11.38 -4.26 -2.15
N ASP A 298 -12.45 -4.37 -2.92
CA ASP A 298 -13.82 -3.87 -2.69
C ASP A 298 -14.73 -4.90 -1.98
N VAL A 299 -14.14 -6.01 -1.49
CA VAL A 299 -14.92 -7.05 -0.83
C VAL A 299 -14.15 -7.70 0.30
N SER A 300 -14.71 -7.56 1.50
CA SER A 300 -14.33 -8.34 2.68
C SER A 300 -15.22 -9.56 2.86
N ALA A 301 -14.80 -10.48 3.72
CA ALA A 301 -15.59 -11.66 4.07
C ALA A 301 -16.94 -11.34 4.74
N SER A 302 -17.14 -10.12 5.26
CA SER A 302 -18.43 -9.68 5.80
C SER A 302 -19.33 -9.05 4.74
N HIS A 303 -18.79 -8.70 3.57
CA HIS A 303 -19.42 -7.85 2.56
C HIS A 303 -19.86 -6.46 3.09
N GLN A 304 -19.31 -6.03 4.24
CA GLN A 304 -19.60 -4.73 4.85
C GLN A 304 -18.43 -3.75 4.77
N PHE A 305 -17.28 -4.22 4.29
CA PHE A 305 -16.06 -3.45 4.19
C PHE A 305 -15.35 -3.67 2.86
N ASP A 306 -14.68 -2.62 2.43
CA ASP A 306 -13.54 -2.67 1.52
C ASP A 306 -12.25 -2.70 2.36
N LEU A 307 -11.18 -3.31 1.82
CA LEU A 307 -9.96 -3.58 2.59
C LEU A 307 -8.77 -2.76 2.09
N ASN A 308 -8.00 -2.30 3.07
CA ASN A 308 -7.00 -1.27 2.86
C ASN A 308 -5.72 -1.54 3.63
N VAL A 309 -4.61 -0.98 3.14
CA VAL A 309 -3.38 -0.77 3.90
C VAL A 309 -2.96 0.70 3.86
N PHE A 310 -2.34 1.18 4.93
CA PHE A 310 -1.87 2.57 5.07
C PHE A 310 -0.45 2.63 5.62
N ALA A 311 0.25 3.72 5.34
CA ALA A 311 1.52 4.05 5.99
C ALA A 311 1.32 4.27 7.50
N SER A 312 2.29 3.80 8.30
CA SER A 312 2.34 3.98 9.76
C SER A 312 2.68 5.40 10.20
#